data_AF-A0AA39HXB9-F1
#
_entry.id   AF-A0AA39HXB9-F1
#
_cell.length_a   1.000
_cell.length_b   1.000
_cell.length_c   1.000
_cell.angle_alpha   90.00
_cell.angle_beta   90.00
_cell.angle_gamma   90.00
#
_symmetry.space_group_name_H-M   'P 1'
#
loop_
_entity.id
_entity.type
_entity.pdbx_description
1 polymer ?
#
loop_
_entity_poly.entity_id
_entity_poly.type
_entity_poly.pdbx_seq_one_letter_code
_entity_poly.pdbx_strand_id
1 'polypeptide(L)'
;MSRAKEFVENSIHNSKVCVFSKSYDNNCQQTREALNSFQLAPDVLAWIEIENRGDCDEIQDYLKQLTGDKSLPRVFFNGSFVGGAEDTLRKKQDGSLERNLEEIGAIDHFTTWS
;
A
#
# COMPACT_ATOMS: atom_id res chain seq x y z
N MET A 1 -13.37 19.44 3.19
CA MET A 1 -12.46 18.54 2.43
C MET A 1 -13.29 17.82 1.39
N SER A 2 -12.75 17.47 0.22
CA SER A 2 -13.51 16.69 -0.78
C SER A 2 -13.76 15.27 -0.28
N ARG A 3 -14.81 14.60 -0.76
CA ARG A 3 -15.12 13.21 -0.40
C ARG A 3 -13.98 12.26 -0.75
N ALA A 4 -13.33 12.47 -1.89
CA ALA A 4 -12.15 11.72 -2.31
C ALA A 4 -10.98 11.89 -1.34
N LYS A 5 -10.71 13.12 -0.89
CA LYS A 5 -9.66 13.40 0.09
C LYS A 5 -9.93 12.68 1.41
N GLU A 6 -11.13 12.83 1.96
CA GLU A 6 -11.53 12.19 3.22
C GLU A 6 -11.44 10.65 3.12
N PHE A 7 -11.89 10.08 2.00
CA PHE A 7 -11.76 8.65 1.75
C PHE A 7 -10.30 8.19 1.77
N VAL A 8 -9.40 8.91 1.10
CA VAL A 8 -7.98 8.57 1.05
C VAL A 8 -7.33 8.69 2.43
N GLU A 9 -7.53 9.81 3.13
CA GLU A 9 -6.97 10.03 4.47
C GLU A 9 -7.48 8.98 5.46
N ASN A 10 -8.79 8.67 5.46
CA ASN A 10 -9.35 7.64 6.33
C ASN A 10 -8.81 6.24 6.03
N SER A 11 -8.65 5.91 4.74
CA SER A 11 -8.08 4.61 4.34
C SER A 11 -6.63 4.46 4.79
N ILE A 12 -5.84 5.53 4.65
CA ILE A 12 -4.44 5.58 5.04
C ILE A 12 -4.28 5.51 6.58
N HIS A 13 -5.15 6.19 7.34
CA HIS A 13 -5.06 6.24 8.80
C HIS A 13 -5.63 5.00 9.51
N ASN A 14 -6.62 4.34 8.93
CA ASN A 14 -7.30 3.19 9.55
C ASN A 14 -6.66 1.84 9.21
N SER A 15 -5.51 1.82 8.56
CA SER A 15 -4.85 0.58 8.13
C SER A 15 -3.35 0.67 8.33
N LYS A 16 -2.72 -0.42 8.77
CA LYS A 16 -1.26 -0.49 8.92
C LYS A 16 -0.57 -0.50 7.55
N VAL A 17 -1.12 -1.27 6.62
CA VAL A 17 -0.71 -1.30 5.21
C VAL A 17 -1.90 -0.89 4.36
N CYS A 18 -1.79 0.22 3.63
CA CYS A 18 -2.82 0.68 2.71
C CYS A 18 -2.26 0.73 1.30
N VAL A 19 -2.95 0.11 0.34
CA VAL A 19 -2.56 0.09 -1.07
C VAL A 19 -3.72 0.55 -1.94
N PHE A 20 -3.54 1.67 -2.64
CA PHE A 20 -4.44 2.05 -3.74
C PHE A 20 -3.99 1.41 -5.03
N SER A 21 -4.93 0.86 -5.80
CA SER A 21 -4.67 0.00 -6.95
C SER A 21 -5.75 0.10 -8.02
N LYS A 22 -5.45 -0.48 -9.19
CA LYS A 22 -6.44 -0.87 -10.20
C LYS A 22 -6.22 -2.34 -10.57
N SER A 23 -7.28 -3.14 -10.59
CA SER A 23 -7.16 -4.60 -10.76
C SER A 23 -6.49 -5.06 -12.07
N TYR A 24 -6.68 -4.28 -13.14
CA TYR A 24 -6.14 -4.57 -14.48
C TYR A 24 -4.69 -4.15 -14.67
N ASP A 25 -4.09 -3.42 -13.73
CA ASP A 25 -2.73 -2.91 -13.85
C ASP A 25 -1.69 -3.94 -13.37
N ASN A 26 -0.73 -4.26 -14.24
CA ASN A 26 0.30 -5.27 -13.96
C ASN A 26 1.20 -4.88 -12.77
N ASN A 27 1.49 -3.59 -12.60
CA ASN A 27 2.31 -3.12 -11.48
C ASN A 27 1.59 -3.34 -10.13
N CYS A 28 0.27 -3.17 -10.10
CA CYS A 28 -0.58 -3.49 -8.96
C CYS A 28 -0.55 -5.00 -8.65
N GLN A 29 -0.63 -5.86 -9.67
CA GLN A 29 -0.59 -7.31 -9.49
C GLN A 29 0.76 -7.76 -8.90
N GLN A 30 1.88 -7.28 -9.46
CA GLN A 30 3.22 -7.57 -8.93
C GLN A 30 3.42 -7.08 -7.50
N THR A 31 2.86 -5.92 -7.17
CA THR A 31 2.89 -5.38 -5.79
C THR A 31 2.07 -6.23 -4.83
N ARG A 32 0.93 -6.76 -5.29
CA ARG A 32 0.10 -7.70 -4.52
C ARG A 32 0.88 -8.99 -4.21
N GLU A 33 1.52 -9.57 -5.22
CA GLU A 33 2.37 -10.76 -5.06
C GLU A 33 3.57 -10.49 -4.14
N ALA A 34 4.15 -9.29 -4.22
CA ALA A 34 5.25 -8.88 -3.36
C ALA A 34 4.84 -8.83 -1.88
N LEU A 35 3.67 -8.27 -1.56
CA LEU A 35 3.16 -8.20 -0.20
C LEU A 35 2.64 -9.55 0.30
N ASN A 36 1.94 -10.31 -0.56
CA ASN A 36 1.39 -11.63 -0.22
C ASN A 36 2.45 -12.71 -0.01
N SER A 37 3.71 -12.49 -0.42
CA SER A 37 4.79 -13.42 -0.05
C SER A 37 5.16 -13.37 1.42
N PHE A 38 4.67 -12.37 2.16
CA PHE A 38 4.82 -12.27 3.60
C PHE A 38 3.54 -12.74 4.30
N GLN A 39 3.70 -13.35 5.48
CA GLN A 39 2.58 -13.75 6.33
C GLN A 39 2.03 -12.52 7.07
N LEU A 40 1.30 -11.66 6.36
CA LEU A 40 0.66 -10.49 6.95
C LEU A 40 -0.35 -10.91 8.03
N ALA A 41 -0.33 -10.20 9.16
CA ALA A 41 -1.30 -10.39 10.22
C ALA A 41 -2.73 -10.09 9.71
N PRO A 42 -3.77 -10.72 10.30
CA PRO A 42 -5.16 -10.44 9.91
C PRO A 42 -5.49 -8.95 10.00
N ASP A 43 -6.32 -8.46 9.08
CA ASP A 43 -6.88 -7.11 9.06
C ASP A 43 -5.86 -5.94 9.01
N VAL A 44 -4.57 -6.19 8.78
CA VAL A 44 -3.56 -5.12 8.68
C VAL A 44 -3.47 -4.48 7.29
N LEU A 45 -3.91 -5.20 6.25
CA LEU A 45 -3.84 -4.80 4.85
C LEU A 45 -5.21 -4.31 4.34
N ALA A 46 -5.27 -3.05 3.94
CA ALA A 46 -6.33 -2.51 3.11
C ALA A 46 -5.87 -2.46 1.65
N TRP A 47 -6.41 -3.34 0.82
CA TRP A 47 -6.23 -3.32 -0.62
C TRP A 47 -7.42 -2.63 -1.30
N ILE A 48 -7.21 -1.45 -1.87
CA ILE A 48 -8.27 -0.57 -2.36
C ILE A 48 -8.20 -0.48 -3.89
N GLU A 49 -9.23 -1.00 -4.54
CA GLU A 49 -9.46 -0.89 -5.98
C GLU A 49 -10.35 0.33 -6.25
N ILE A 50 -9.85 1.28 -7.04
CA ILE A 50 -10.53 2.58 -7.25
C ILE A 50 -11.17 2.72 -8.63
N GLU A 51 -10.92 1.79 -9.56
CA GLU A 51 -11.32 1.89 -10.98
C GLU A 51 -12.82 2.08 -11.20
N ASN A 52 -13.67 1.49 -10.36
CA ASN A 52 -15.12 1.52 -10.52
C ASN A 52 -15.79 2.63 -9.70
N ARG A 53 -15.00 3.51 -9.09
CA ARG A 53 -15.51 4.63 -8.29
C ARG A 53 -15.78 5.84 -9.17
N GLY A 54 -16.91 6.50 -8.93
CA GLY A 54 -17.25 7.76 -9.62
C GLY A 54 -16.32 8.94 -9.28
N ASP A 55 -15.52 8.82 -8.23
CA ASP A 55 -14.53 9.82 -7.77
C ASP A 55 -13.07 9.35 -7.99
N CYS A 56 -12.84 8.42 -8.92
CA CYS A 56 -11.51 7.84 -9.19
C CYS A 56 -10.46 8.91 -9.55
N ASP A 57 -10.82 9.87 -10.41
CA ASP A 57 -9.90 10.92 -10.86
C ASP A 57 -9.53 11.87 -9.71
N GLU A 58 -10.49 12.27 -8.87
CA GLU A 58 -10.22 13.08 -7.68
C GLU A 58 -9.36 12.34 -6.65
N ILE A 59 -9.54 11.02 -6.52
CA ILE A 59 -8.67 10.19 -5.67
C ILE A 59 -7.24 10.20 -6.22
N GLN A 60 -7.04 9.97 -7.52
CA GLN A 60 -5.71 9.98 -8.12
C GLN A 60 -5.06 11.37 -8.05
N ASP A 61 -5.84 12.45 -8.21
CA ASP A 61 -5.38 13.82 -8.03
C ASP A 61 -4.88 14.09 -6.62
N TYR A 62 -5.62 13.61 -5.63
CA TYR A 62 -5.23 13.76 -4.24
C TYR A 62 -4.03 12.87 -3.87
N LEU A 63 -3.97 11.62 -4.38
CA LEU A 63 -2.78 10.78 -4.24
C LEU A 63 -1.54 11.43 -4.87
N LYS A 64 -1.67 12.14 -6.00
CA LYS A 64 -0.57 12.91 -6.58
C LYS A 64 -0.12 14.03 -5.65
N GLN A 65 -1.02 14.73 -4.97
CA GLN A 65 -0.65 15.75 -4.00
C GLN A 65 0.14 15.15 -2.82
N LEU A 66 -0.19 13.93 -2.39
CA LEU A 66 0.48 13.24 -1.29
C LEU A 66 1.82 12.59 -1.69
N THR A 67 1.89 12.04 -2.90
CA THR A 67 2.96 11.11 -3.30
C THR A 67 3.81 11.60 -4.46
N GLY A 68 3.42 12.71 -5.09
CA GLY A 68 4.09 13.33 -6.23
C GLY A 68 3.54 12.89 -7.61
N ASP A 69 2.78 11.79 -7.70
CA ASP A 69 2.31 11.25 -9.00
C ASP A 69 0.95 10.51 -8.88
N LYS A 70 0.21 10.34 -9.98
CA LYS A 70 -1.10 9.65 -10.05
C LYS A 70 -1.02 8.14 -10.30
N SER A 71 0.15 7.62 -10.67
CA SER A 71 0.36 6.21 -10.98
C SER A 71 0.00 5.32 -9.80
N LEU A 72 -0.43 4.10 -10.13
CA LEU A 72 -0.78 3.08 -9.16
C LEU A 72 0.18 1.89 -9.40
N PRO A 73 0.49 1.13 -8.35
CA PRO A 73 -0.04 1.24 -6.99
C PRO A 73 0.58 2.40 -6.19
N ARG A 74 -0.14 2.85 -5.15
CA ARG A 74 0.39 3.73 -4.09
C ARG A 74 0.34 3.01 -2.75
N VAL A 75 1.51 2.76 -2.16
CA VAL A 75 1.67 1.95 -0.95
C VAL A 75 2.01 2.86 0.23
N PHE A 76 1.27 2.69 1.33
CA PHE A 76 1.42 3.42 2.58
C PHE A 76 1.56 2.46 3.74
N PHE A 77 2.49 2.75 4.66
CA PHE A 77 2.66 2.04 5.93
C PHE A 77 2.47 3.02 7.10
N ASN A 78 1.58 2.71 8.04
CA ASN A 78 1.25 3.56 9.20
C ASN A 78 1.09 5.05 8.83
N GLY A 79 0.28 5.32 7.81
CA GLY A 79 0.05 6.69 7.35
C GLY A 79 1.10 7.29 6.42
N SER A 80 2.29 6.69 6.32
CA SER A 80 3.43 7.23 5.58
C SER A 80 3.54 6.63 4.19
N PHE A 81 3.80 7.45 3.17
CA PHE A 81 4.00 6.98 1.80
C PHE A 81 5.34 6.25 1.67
N VAL A 82 5.29 5.03 1.15
CA VAL A 82 6.47 4.14 1.03
C VAL A 82 6.94 4.02 -0.41
N GLY A 83 6.05 4.18 -1.39
CA GLY A 83 6.43 4.17 -2.81
C GLY A 83 5.38 3.56 -3.73
N GLY A 84 5.78 3.39 -4.99
CA GLY A 84 5.02 2.67 -6.00
C GLY A 84 5.42 1.19 -6.11
N ALA A 85 5.11 0.57 -7.25
CA ALA A 85 5.49 -0.82 -7.51
C ALA A 85 7.01 -1.02 -7.56
N GLU A 86 7.74 -0.18 -8.30
CA GLU A 86 9.21 -0.28 -8.40
C GLU A 86 9.87 -0.21 -7.02
N ASP A 87 9.46 0.76 -6.20
CA ASP A 87 9.93 0.89 -4.82
C ASP A 87 9.61 -0.36 -4.00
N THR A 88 8.40 -0.90 -4.11
CA THR A 88 7.99 -2.07 -3.33
C THR A 88 8.81 -3.31 -3.73
N LEU A 89 8.99 -3.54 -5.03
CA LEU A 89 9.79 -4.65 -5.55
C LEU A 89 11.27 -4.51 -5.19
N ARG A 90 11.84 -3.31 -5.29
CA ARG A 90 13.22 -3.02 -4.87
C ARG A 90 13.39 -3.28 -3.38
N LYS A 91 12.47 -2.77 -2.54
CA LYS A 91 12.50 -3.00 -1.09
C LYS A 91 12.36 -4.49 -0.73
N LYS A 92 11.59 -5.25 -1.52
CA LYS A 92 11.52 -6.71 -1.37
C LYS A 92 12.86 -7.38 -1.66
N GLN A 93 13.52 -6.97 -2.74
CA GLN A 93 14.81 -7.52 -3.14
C GLN A 93 15.94 -7.21 -2.14
N ASP A 94 15.96 -6.01 -1.55
CA ASP A 94 16.97 -5.58 -0.60
C ASP A 94 16.64 -5.90 0.88
N GLY A 95 15.52 -6.60 1.13
CA GLY A 95 15.06 -6.99 2.46
C GLY A 95 14.58 -5.84 3.34
N SER A 96 14.48 -4.60 2.82
CA SER A 96 13.89 -3.49 3.59
C SER A 96 12.37 -3.56 3.67
N LEU A 97 11.69 -4.24 2.74
CA LEU A 97 10.24 -4.42 2.79
C LEU A 97 9.83 -5.25 4.00
N GLU A 98 10.54 -6.36 4.25
CA GLU A 98 10.31 -7.23 5.41
C GLU A 98 10.51 -6.45 6.72
N ARG A 99 11.66 -5.78 6.87
CA ARG A 99 11.97 -4.92 8.03
C ARG A 99 10.90 -3.86 8.28
N ASN A 100 10.44 -3.17 7.23
CA ASN A 100 9.39 -2.18 7.37
C ASN A 100 8.06 -2.81 7.86
N LEU A 101 7.72 -4.00 7.36
CA LEU A 101 6.52 -4.73 7.78
C LEU A 101 6.63 -5.21 9.24
N GLU A 102 7.82 -5.61 9.69
CA GLU A 102 8.08 -5.96 11.11
C GLU A 102 7.98 -4.74 12.01
N GLU A 103 8.59 -3.61 11.61
CA GLU A 103 8.61 -2.37 12.39
C GLU A 103 7.20 -1.83 12.65
N ILE A 104 6.28 -1.98 11.69
CA ILE A 104 4.87 -1.59 11.87
C ILE A 104 4.03 -2.70 12.54
N GLY A 105 4.61 -3.87 12.82
CA GLY A 105 3.94 -5.05 13.34
C GLY A 105 2.85 -5.55 12.39
N ALA A 106 3.10 -5.51 11.08
CA ALA A 106 2.25 -6.09 10.05
C ALA A 106 2.59 -7.56 9.79
N ILE A 107 3.80 -8.00 10.16
CA ILE A 107 4.19 -9.42 10.19
C ILE A 107 4.77 -9.76 11.55
N ASP A 108 4.54 -10.99 12.00
CA ASP A 108 5.11 -11.52 13.23
C ASP A 108 6.50 -12.09 12.95
N HIS A 109 7.46 -11.76 13.82
CA HIS A 109 8.77 -12.37 13.79
C HIS A 109 8.65 -13.78 14.39
N PHE A 110 8.45 -14.81 13.57
CA PHE A 110 8.74 -16.19 13.98
C PHE A 110 10.26 -16.33 14.07
N THR A 111 10.87 -15.89 15.18
CA THR A 111 12.20 -16.36 15.53
C THR A 111 12.13 -17.88 15.66
N THR A 112 12.54 -18.62 14.62
CA THR A 112 12.98 -20.00 14.77
C THR A 112 14.21 -19.95 15.67
N TRP A 113 14.03 -20.21 16.96
CA TRP A 113 15.13 -20.67 17.79
C TRP A 113 15.63 -21.98 17.18
N SER A 114 16.83 -21.95 16.61
CA SER A 114 17.66 -23.12 16.37
C SER A 114 18.99 -22.88 17.05
#